data_AF-A0A969MS43-F1
#
_entry.id   AF-A0A969MS43-F1
#
_cell.length_a   1.000
_cell.length_b   1.000
_cell.length_c   1.000
_cell.angle_alpha   90.00
_cell.angle_beta   90.00
_cell.angle_gamma   90.00
#
_symmetry.space_group_name_H-M   'P 1'
#
loop_
_entity.id
_entity.type
_entity.pdbx_description
1 polymer ?
#
loop_
_entity_poly.entity_id
_entity_poly.type
_entity_poly.pdbx_seq_one_letter_code
_entity_poly.pdbx_strand_id
1 'polypeptide(L)'
;MISISKFMHRLRNVTYLIENPRLIGVYQRGGIVPISHMLDHSWLREFDIATVLDIGANTGQFAVTINTIIPEAKVYSFEPLPDCFIELKARMANVKNFTALNLGIGEDKGELEFERNSFFCFIFFSKND
;
A
#
# COMPACT_ATOMS: atom_id res chain seq x y z
N MET A 1 -19.04 9.36 -22.99
CA MET A 1 -19.61 10.34 -22.04
C MET A 1 -18.93 10.17 -20.69
N ILE A 2 -18.15 11.15 -20.22
CA ILE A 2 -17.57 11.11 -18.87
C ILE A 2 -18.72 11.32 -17.88
N SER A 3 -18.91 10.40 -16.94
CA SER A 3 -19.90 10.57 -15.87
C SER A 3 -19.50 11.75 -14.98
N ILE A 4 -20.41 12.70 -14.78
CA ILE A 4 -20.22 13.88 -13.91
C ILE A 4 -19.72 13.43 -12.52
N SER A 5 -20.21 12.30 -12.01
CA SER A 5 -19.76 11.73 -10.74
C SER A 5 -18.25 11.41 -10.71
N LYS A 6 -17.71 10.80 -11.78
CA LYS A 6 -16.27 10.49 -11.90
C LYS A 6 -15.43 11.75 -11.97
N PHE A 7 -15.92 12.77 -12.68
CA PHE A 7 -15.26 14.08 -12.73
C PHE A 7 -15.21 14.74 -11.35
N MET A 8 -16.34 14.79 -10.64
CA MET A 8 -16.43 15.33 -9.28
C MET A 8 -15.51 14.60 -8.30
N HIS A 9 -15.42 13.27 -8.40
CA HIS A 9 -14.51 12.48 -7.57
C HIS A 9 -13.04 12.86 -7.82
N ARG A 10 -12.63 13.05 -9.08
CA ARG A 10 -11.25 13.49 -9.40
C ARG A 10 -10.98 14.89 -8.89
N LEU A 11 -11.94 15.80 -9.00
CA LEU A 11 -11.82 17.17 -8.50
C LEU A 11 -11.62 17.19 -6.97
N ARG A 12 -12.32 16.34 -6.22
CA ARG A 12 -12.15 16.18 -4.78
C ARG A 12 -10.74 15.72 -4.38
N ASN A 13 -10.17 14.77 -5.12
CA ASN A 13 -8.81 14.31 -4.83
C ASN A 13 -7.78 15.41 -5.12
N VAL A 14 -7.96 16.18 -6.20
CA VAL A 14 -7.06 17.28 -6.56
C VAL A 14 -7.11 18.40 -5.52
N THR A 15 -8.31 18.83 -5.13
CA THR A 15 -8.49 19.89 -4.12
C THR A 15 -7.84 19.51 -2.80
N TYR A 16 -8.02 18.28 -2.34
CA TYR A 16 -7.37 17.81 -1.11
C TYR A 16 -5.84 17.77 -1.17
N LEU A 17 -5.26 17.38 -2.31
CA LEU A 17 -3.79 17.41 -2.49
C LEU A 17 -3.25 18.83 -2.52
N ILE A 18 -4.02 19.79 -3.04
CA ILE A 18 -3.68 21.23 -3.00
C ILE A 18 -3.72 21.75 -1.56
N GLU A 19 -4.74 21.35 -0.79
CA GLU A 19 -4.85 21.71 0.63
C GLU A 19 -3.79 21.03 1.51
N ASN A 20 -3.28 19.87 1.09
CA ASN A 20 -2.27 19.10 1.81
C ASN A 20 -1.05 18.79 0.93
N PRO A 21 -0.19 19.78 0.62
CA PRO A 21 0.93 19.60 -0.32
C PRO A 21 1.91 18.48 0.06
N ARG A 22 2.06 18.19 1.36
CA ARG A 22 2.88 17.06 1.85
C ARG A 22 2.41 15.69 1.34
N LEU A 23 1.14 15.56 0.94
CA LEU A 23 0.56 14.33 0.41
C LEU A 23 0.71 14.21 -1.11
N ILE A 24 1.24 15.22 -1.81
CA ILE A 24 1.49 15.15 -3.27
C ILE A 24 2.41 13.96 -3.60
N GLY A 25 3.33 13.62 -2.69
CA GLY A 25 4.20 12.44 -2.80
C GLY A 25 3.43 11.13 -2.94
N VAL A 26 2.22 11.01 -2.36
CA VAL A 26 1.34 9.84 -2.53
C VAL A 26 1.00 9.67 -4.01
N TYR A 27 0.55 10.73 -4.67
CA TYR A 27 0.16 10.67 -6.08
C TYR A 27 1.38 10.40 -6.99
N GLN A 28 2.48 11.14 -6.78
CA GLN A 28 3.68 11.02 -7.61
C GLN A 28 4.34 9.64 -7.57
N ARG A 29 4.25 8.97 -6.42
CA ARG A 29 4.86 7.65 -6.19
C ARG A 29 3.89 6.48 -6.40
N GLY A 30 2.68 6.75 -6.91
CA GLY A 30 1.69 5.71 -7.23
C GLY A 30 0.94 5.14 -6.01
N GLY A 31 0.86 5.90 -4.92
CA GLY A 31 0.07 5.55 -3.74
C GLY A 31 -1.43 5.78 -3.90
N ILE A 32 -2.18 5.37 -2.89
CA ILE A 32 -3.64 5.43 -2.85
C ILE A 32 -4.09 6.76 -2.23
N VAL A 33 -4.47 7.72 -3.08
CA VAL A 33 -4.92 9.04 -2.62
C VAL A 33 -6.14 8.95 -1.70
N PRO A 34 -7.26 8.26 -2.05
CA PRO A 34 -8.42 8.21 -1.15
C PRO A 34 -8.12 7.73 0.28
N ILE A 35 -7.17 6.81 0.44
CA ILE A 35 -6.74 6.33 1.76
C ILE A 35 -5.97 7.42 2.52
N SER A 36 -5.19 8.27 1.83
CA SER A 36 -4.52 9.38 2.51
C SER A 36 -5.49 10.41 3.06
N HIS A 37 -6.68 10.58 2.49
CA HIS A 37 -7.75 11.39 3.11
C HIS A 37 -8.21 10.79 4.44
N MET A 38 -8.31 9.46 4.52
CA MET A 38 -8.84 8.77 5.70
C MET A 38 -7.82 8.65 6.83
N LEU A 39 -6.53 8.58 6.50
CA LEU A 39 -5.47 8.33 7.48
C LEU A 39 -4.78 9.61 7.95
N ASP A 40 -4.88 10.71 7.21
CA ASP A 40 -4.20 11.95 7.54
C ASP A 40 -4.96 12.80 8.56
N HIS A 41 -5.23 12.21 9.72
CA HIS A 41 -5.87 12.85 10.87
C HIS A 41 -4.88 13.02 12.03
N SER A 42 -5.13 13.99 12.90
CA SER A 42 -4.25 14.31 14.04
C SER A 42 -4.07 13.12 14.98
N TRP A 43 -5.16 12.39 15.25
CA TRP A 43 -5.14 11.23 16.14
C TRP A 43 -4.08 10.20 15.72
N LEU A 44 -3.90 9.95 14.41
CA LEU A 44 -2.94 8.96 13.93
C LEU A 44 -1.49 9.39 14.23
N ARG A 45 -1.21 10.70 14.25
CA ARG A 45 0.11 11.25 14.57
C ARG A 45 0.37 11.29 16.08
N GLU A 46 -0.67 11.39 16.89
CA GLU A 46 -0.58 11.39 18.36
C GLU A 46 -0.18 10.00 18.92
N PHE A 47 -0.41 8.93 18.16
CA PHE A 47 -0.06 7.56 18.58
C PHE A 47 1.43 7.20 18.47
N ASP A 48 2.29 8.10 17.97
CA ASP A 48 3.73 7.87 17.78
C ASP A 48 4.04 6.48 17.16
N ILE A 49 3.37 6.20 16.04
CA ILE A 49 3.43 4.87 15.40
C ILE A 49 4.84 4.63 14.88
N ALA A 50 5.59 3.80 15.60
CA ALA A 50 6.96 3.45 15.23
C ALA A 50 7.05 2.39 14.13
N THR A 51 6.04 1.52 14.00
CA THR A 51 6.06 0.37 13.07
C THR A 51 4.69 0.10 12.45
N VAL A 52 4.68 -0.19 11.15
CA VAL A 52 3.51 -0.61 10.36
C VAL A 52 3.79 -1.97 9.73
N LEU A 53 2.83 -2.88 9.87
CA LEU A 53 2.81 -4.15 9.15
C LEU A 53 1.79 -4.04 8.01
N ASP A 54 2.25 -4.19 6.78
CA ASP A 54 1.46 -4.11 5.55
C ASP A 54 1.33 -5.51 4.95
N ILE A 55 0.19 -6.17 5.18
CA ILE A 55 -0.06 -7.56 4.81
C ILE A 55 -0.79 -7.61 3.47
N GLY A 56 -0.21 -8.28 2.48
CA GLY A 56 -0.74 -8.28 1.11
C GLY A 56 -0.40 -6.97 0.40
N ALA A 57 0.86 -6.57 0.47
CA ALA A 57 1.34 -5.27 0.00
C ALA A 57 1.19 -5.05 -1.52
N ASN A 58 0.93 -6.13 -2.29
CA ASN A 58 0.80 -6.13 -3.73
C ASN A 58 2.03 -5.44 -4.35
N THR A 59 1.83 -4.50 -5.26
CA THR A 59 2.92 -3.74 -5.89
C THR A 59 3.36 -2.52 -5.06
N GLY A 60 2.78 -2.30 -3.87
CA GLY A 60 3.25 -1.31 -2.89
C GLY A 60 2.53 0.04 -2.84
N GLN A 61 1.29 0.12 -3.34
CA GLN A 61 0.53 1.37 -3.31
C GLN A 61 0.24 1.83 -1.86
N PHE A 62 -0.08 0.89 -0.96
CA PHE A 62 -0.32 1.22 0.45
C PHE A 62 0.98 1.60 1.17
N ALA A 63 2.06 0.85 0.95
CA ALA A 63 3.39 1.16 1.48
C ALA A 63 3.83 2.61 1.15
N VAL A 64 3.57 3.08 -0.07
CA VAL A 64 3.80 4.48 -0.47
C VAL A 64 2.90 5.45 0.31
N THR A 65 1.61 5.14 0.40
CA THR A 65 0.65 5.99 1.12
C THR A 65 1.06 6.17 2.58
N ILE A 66 1.33 5.08 3.30
CA ILE A 66 1.63 5.14 4.73
C ILE A 66 2.99 5.78 4.99
N ASN A 67 4.01 5.48 4.17
CA ASN A 67 5.31 6.13 4.26
C ASN A 67 5.23 7.65 3.99
N THR A 68 4.23 8.13 3.24
CA THR A 68 4.04 9.58 3.05
C THR A 68 3.35 10.22 4.25
N ILE A 69 2.49 9.49 4.96
CA ILE A 69 1.70 10.01 6.09
C ILE A 69 2.50 9.97 7.40
N ILE A 70 3.24 8.88 7.63
CA ILE A 70 4.11 8.65 8.80
C ILE A 70 5.51 8.23 8.34
N PRO A 71 6.32 9.16 7.79
CA PRO A 71 7.60 8.84 7.15
C PRO A 71 8.66 8.24 8.09
N GLU A 72 8.55 8.49 9.39
CA GLU A 72 9.47 7.97 10.40
C GLU A 72 9.18 6.51 10.78
N ALA A 73 7.95 6.03 10.53
CA ALA A 73 7.57 4.66 10.86
C ALA A 73 8.34 3.65 10.01
N LYS A 74 8.75 2.54 10.64
CA LYS A 74 9.26 1.36 9.93
C LYS A 74 8.11 0.64 9.26
N VAL A 75 8.21 0.36 7.97
CA VAL A 75 7.18 -0.35 7.21
C VAL A 75 7.71 -1.72 6.80
N TYR A 76 7.04 -2.78 7.26
CA TYR A 76 7.29 -4.15 6.83
C TYR A 76 6.14 -4.61 5.94
N SER A 77 6.43 -4.77 4.66
CA SER A 77 5.43 -5.17 3.65
C SER A 77 5.63 -6.62 3.24
N PHE A 78 4.56 -7.41 3.35
CA PHE A 78 4.53 -8.83 3.02
C PHE A 78 3.76 -9.02 1.71
N GLU A 79 4.43 -9.55 0.69
CA GLU A 79 3.80 -9.89 -0.59
C GLU A 79 4.34 -11.22 -1.11
N PRO A 80 3.57 -12.31 -1.08
CA PRO A 80 4.02 -13.62 -1.55
C PRO A 80 4.11 -13.78 -3.08
N LEU A 81 3.38 -12.99 -3.90
CA LEU A 81 3.49 -13.08 -5.35
C LEU A 81 4.81 -12.49 -5.86
N PRO A 82 5.69 -13.26 -6.53
CA PRO A 82 7.03 -12.79 -6.90
C PRO A 82 7.07 -11.54 -7.78
N ASP A 83 6.15 -11.40 -8.72
CA ASP A 83 6.09 -10.24 -9.62
C ASP A 83 5.57 -8.99 -8.91
N CYS A 84 4.48 -9.11 -8.14
CA CYS A 84 3.98 -8.03 -7.30
C CYS A 84 5.07 -7.60 -6.27
N PHE A 85 5.83 -8.55 -5.71
CA PHE A 85 6.98 -8.28 -4.84
C PHE A 85 8.15 -7.55 -5.53
N ILE A 86 8.48 -7.89 -6.77
CA ILE A 86 9.51 -7.20 -7.55
C ILE A 86 9.12 -5.73 -7.76
N GLU A 87 7.87 -5.48 -8.13
CA GLU A 87 7.36 -4.11 -8.28
C GLU A 87 7.34 -3.35 -6.96
N LEU A 88 6.93 -3.98 -5.86
CA LEU A 88 6.98 -3.41 -4.51
C LEU A 88 8.39 -2.95 -4.15
N LYS A 89 9.39 -3.81 -4.34
CA LYS A 89 10.79 -3.45 -4.08
C LYS A 89 11.25 -2.28 -4.95
N ALA A 90 10.93 -2.29 -6.23
CA ALA A 90 11.29 -1.21 -7.15
C ALA A 90 10.64 0.11 -6.73
N ARG A 91 9.34 0.09 -6.39
CA ARG A 91 8.56 1.25 -5.96
C ARG A 91 9.08 1.87 -4.66
N MET A 92 9.64 1.05 -3.77
CA MET A 92 10.12 1.47 -2.45
C MET A 92 11.64 1.50 -2.32
N ALA A 93 12.39 1.34 -3.41
CA ALA A 93 13.86 1.19 -3.40
C ALA A 93 14.63 2.32 -2.69
N ASN A 94 14.08 3.54 -2.71
CA ASN A 94 14.71 4.73 -2.11
C ASN A 94 14.18 5.06 -0.70
N VAL A 95 13.37 4.19 -0.10
CA VAL A 95 12.77 4.41 1.22
C VAL A 95 13.61 3.73 2.28
N LYS A 96 14.21 4.52 3.18
CA LYS A 96 15.15 4.01 4.20
C LYS A 96 14.49 3.12 5.25
N ASN A 97 13.30 3.49 5.72
CA ASN A 97 12.60 2.78 6.80
C ASN A 97 11.63 1.73 6.28
N PHE A 98 11.99 1.02 5.20
CA PHE A 98 11.13 0.07 4.53
C PHE A 98 11.81 -1.29 4.37
N THR A 99 11.04 -2.37 4.53
CA THR A 99 11.48 -3.74 4.28
C THR A 99 10.36 -4.50 3.57
N ALA A 100 10.66 -5.04 2.39
CA ALA A 100 9.77 -5.95 1.69
C ALA A 100 10.16 -7.41 1.98
N LEU A 101 9.16 -8.25 2.24
CA LEU A 101 9.29 -9.67 2.49
C LEU A 101 8.46 -10.44 1.47
N ASN A 102 9.09 -11.34 0.71
CA ASN A 102 8.38 -12.18 -0.26
C ASN A 102 7.75 -13.39 0.44
N LEU A 103 6.81 -13.11 1.34
CA LEU A 103 6.20 -14.08 2.25
C LEU A 103 4.71 -13.79 2.42
N GLY A 104 3.92 -14.85 2.57
CA GLY A 104 2.54 -14.75 3.06
C GLY A 104 2.52 -14.82 4.59
N ILE A 105 1.49 -14.25 5.21
CA ILE A 105 1.22 -14.42 6.65
C ILE A 105 0.14 -15.47 6.83
N GLY A 106 0.41 -16.45 7.69
CA GLY A 106 -0.50 -17.53 8.04
C GLY A 106 -0.30 -17.98 9.49
N GLU A 107 -1.15 -18.91 9.93
CA GLU A 107 -1.13 -19.47 11.29
C GLU A 107 0.14 -20.28 11.56
N ASP A 108 0.53 -21.12 10.60
CA ASP A 108 1.70 -21.98 10.68
C ASP A 108 2.80 -21.55 9.71
N LYS A 109 4.05 -21.90 10.05
CA LYS A 109 5.17 -21.80 9.12
C LYS A 109 5.10 -22.93 8.11
N GLY A 110 5.22 -22.61 6.83
CA GLY A 110 5.27 -23.60 5.77
C GLY A 110 5.35 -22.97 4.39
N GLU A 111 5.44 -23.83 3.38
CA GLU A 111 5.29 -23.46 1.99
C GLU A 111 3.91 -23.92 1.54
N LEU A 112 3.19 -23.05 0.85
CA LEU A 112 1.88 -23.36 0.27
C LEU A 112 1.94 -23.00 -1.21
N GLU A 113 1.42 -23.89 -2.06
CA GLU A 113 1.14 -23.54 -3.43
C GLU A 113 -0.04 -22.56 -3.47
N PHE A 114 0.14 -21.50 -4.24
CA PHE A 114 -0.93 -20.54 -4.49
C PHE A 114 -1.35 -20.60 -5.95
N GLU A 115 -2.66 -20.58 -6.17
CA GLU A 115 -3.20 -20.38 -7.51
C GLU A 115 -3.35 -18.88 -7.78
N ARG A 116 -2.79 -18.46 -8.92
CA ARG A 116 -2.91 -17.08 -9.39
C ARG A 116 -3.99 -16.98 -10.46
N ASN A 117 -4.95 -16.11 -10.24
CA ASN A 117 -5.89 -15.73 -11.28
C ASN A 117 -5.19 -14.87 -12.34
N SER A 118 -5.40 -15.18 -13.63
CA SER A 118 -4.79 -14.42 -14.74
C SER A 118 -5.28 -12.98 -14.88
N PHE A 119 -6.41 -12.62 -14.24
CA PHE A 119 -7.02 -11.29 -14.30
C PHE A 119 -6.71 -10.43 -13.07
N PHE A 120 -6.35 -11.01 -11.92
CA PHE A 120 -6.11 -10.25 -10.68
C PHE A 120 -4.90 -10.78 -9.89
N CYS A 121 -4.11 -9.88 -9.28
CA CYS A 121 -3.09 -10.21 -8.26
C CYS A 121 -3.78 -10.48 -6.90
N PHE A 122 -4.68 -11.48 -6.90
CA PHE A 122 -5.27 -12.08 -5.70
C PHE A 122 -4.77 -13.52 -5.58
N ILE A 123 -4.69 -13.98 -4.35
CA ILE A 123 -4.07 -15.25 -3.98
C ILE A 123 -5.09 -16.06 -3.22
N PHE A 124 -5.29 -17.30 -3.64
CA PHE A 124 -5.95 -18.31 -2.85
C PHE A 124 -4.91 -19.36 -2.47
N PHE A 125 -4.85 -19.65 -1.18
CA PHE A 125 -4.06 -20.76 -0.67
C PHE A 125 -4.97 -21.98 -0.59
N SER A 126 -4.59 -23.06 -1.26
CA SER A 126 -5.24 -24.36 -1.07
C SER A 126 -4.49 -25.13 0.01
N LYS A 127 -5.17 -25.55 1.08
CA LYS A 127 -4.68 -26.63 1.93
C LYS A 127 -5.14 -27.92 1.27
N ASN A 128 -4.20 -28.74 0.81
CA ASN A 128 -4.52 -30.12 0.46
C ASN A 128 -4.72 -30.87 1.78
N ASP A 129 -5.99 -31.11 2.12
CA ASP A 129 -6.38 -32.09 3.15
C ASP A 129 -6.31 -33.52 2.60
#